data_AF-A0A1R3IPG5-F1
#
_entry.id   AF-A0A1R3IPG5-F1
#
_cell.length_a   1.000
_cell.length_b   1.000
_cell.length_c   1.000
_cell.angle_alpha   90.00
_cell.angle_beta   90.00
_cell.angle_gamma   90.00
#
_symmetry.space_group_name_H-M   'P 1'
#
loop_
_entity.id
_entity.type
_entity.pdbx_description
1 polymer ?
#
loop_
_entity_poly.entity_id
_entity_poly.type
_entity_poly.pdbx_seq_one_letter_code
_entity_poly.pdbx_strand_id
1 'polypeptide(L)'
;MAKEPSEGSMATVAERAPLTAERKVRSDLETKLPKPYLPRAMAAPDVDNVNGTWGHKHRNMSVLQQHAAFFDQDGDGIIYPWETLRGIRAIGFNLVAALIITIIVHVTMSYTTLPTWIPSPFFPIHILNIHKAKHGSDSGTYDTEGRYIPVNLENLFSKYACTMPDKLSWKEIWHMTEANRNAFDFYGWVVSKFEWGLLFFLARDEKGFLSK
;
A
#
# COMPACT_ATOMS: atom_id res chain seq x y z
N MET A 1 -23.47 23.88 20.43
CA MET A 1 -22.08 23.49 20.74
C MET A 1 -21.97 22.00 20.58
N ALA A 2 -20.95 21.50 19.88
CA ALA A 2 -20.67 20.06 19.89
C ALA A 2 -20.27 19.65 21.31
N LYS A 3 -20.76 18.51 21.79
CA LYS A 3 -20.40 17.97 23.09
C LYS A 3 -18.95 17.47 23.05
N GLU A 4 -18.17 17.76 24.08
CA GLU A 4 -16.82 17.19 24.20
C GLU A 4 -16.90 15.66 24.31
N PRO A 5 -16.00 14.93 23.62
CA PRO A 5 -15.98 13.47 23.68
C PRO A 5 -15.56 13.00 25.08
N SER A 6 -16.11 11.86 25.53
CA SER A 6 -15.69 11.25 26.80
C SER A 6 -14.35 10.53 26.65
N GLU A 7 -13.60 10.37 27.74
CA GLU A 7 -12.35 9.59 27.75
C GLU A 7 -12.55 8.19 27.14
N GLY A 8 -13.63 7.50 27.53
CA GLY A 8 -13.95 6.18 26.99
C GLY A 8 -14.23 6.17 25.49
N SER A 9 -14.81 7.24 24.93
CA SER A 9 -15.04 7.36 23.49
C SER A 9 -13.78 7.66 22.67
N MET A 10 -12.74 8.16 23.34
CA MET A 10 -11.42 8.45 22.75
C MET A 10 -10.38 7.39 23.09
N ALA A 11 -10.74 6.37 23.88
CA ALA A 11 -9.82 5.32 24.31
C ALA A 11 -9.38 4.46 23.11
N THR A 12 -8.07 4.41 22.88
CA THR A 12 -7.46 3.58 21.82
C THR A 12 -6.95 2.24 22.33
N VAL A 13 -7.02 2.01 23.65
CA VAL A 13 -6.57 0.79 24.32
C VAL A 13 -7.74 0.18 25.06
N ALA A 14 -7.95 -1.12 24.84
CA ALA A 14 -8.93 -1.93 25.55
C ALA A 14 -8.20 -2.96 26.43
N GLU A 15 -8.38 -2.89 27.75
CA GLU A 15 -7.68 -3.74 28.72
C GLU A 15 -7.89 -5.25 28.48
N ARG A 16 -9.07 -5.64 27.98
CA ARG A 16 -9.40 -7.03 27.65
C ARG A 16 -8.81 -7.50 26.32
N ALA A 17 -8.18 -6.61 25.55
CA ALA A 17 -7.50 -6.91 24.30
C ALA A 17 -6.08 -6.31 24.31
N PRO A 18 -5.11 -6.96 24.98
CA PRO A 18 -3.76 -6.42 25.19
C PRO A 18 -3.04 -5.97 23.91
N LEU A 19 -3.34 -6.61 22.77
CA LEU A 19 -2.82 -6.24 21.45
C LEU A 19 -3.08 -4.76 21.09
N THR A 20 -4.15 -4.16 21.60
CA THR A 20 -4.46 -2.72 21.37
C THR A 20 -3.48 -1.79 22.10
N ALA A 21 -2.90 -2.21 23.22
CA ALA A 21 -1.85 -1.47 23.92
C ALA A 21 -0.48 -1.63 23.25
N GLU A 22 -0.20 -2.81 22.70
CA GLU A 22 1.04 -3.12 21.98
C GLU A 22 1.09 -2.41 20.62
N ARG A 23 -0.01 -2.46 19.85
CA ARG A 23 -0.11 -1.89 18.50
C ARG A 23 -0.75 -0.51 18.55
N LYS A 24 0.02 0.45 19.06
CA LYS A 24 -0.41 1.82 19.29
C LYS A 24 -0.79 2.54 18.00
N VAL A 25 -1.95 3.18 18.01
CA VAL A 25 -2.38 4.13 16.97
C VAL A 25 -2.02 5.55 17.40
N ARG A 26 -1.83 6.44 16.42
CA ARG A 26 -1.53 7.85 16.67
C ARG A 26 -2.81 8.65 16.92
N SER A 27 -2.80 9.46 17.97
CA SER A 27 -3.89 10.40 18.32
C SER A 27 -3.52 11.87 18.05
N ASP A 28 -2.30 12.12 17.58
CA ASP A 28 -1.72 13.46 17.39
C ASP A 28 -1.68 13.91 15.93
N LEU A 29 -2.18 13.09 14.99
CA LEU A 29 -2.00 13.33 13.55
C LEU A 29 -2.61 14.64 13.05
N GLU A 30 -3.73 15.07 13.63
CA GLU A 30 -4.41 16.32 13.22
C GLU A 30 -3.57 17.58 13.44
N THR A 31 -2.52 17.51 14.26
CA THR A 31 -1.58 18.62 14.46
C THR A 31 -0.82 19.00 13.18
N LYS A 32 -0.62 18.04 12.28
CA LYS A 32 0.10 18.24 11.01
C LYS A 32 -0.75 17.88 9.79
N LEU A 33 -1.55 16.83 9.90
CA LEU A 33 -2.29 16.22 8.80
C LEU A 33 -3.79 16.45 8.97
N PRO A 34 -4.41 17.41 8.25
CA PRO A 34 -5.83 17.69 8.40
C PRO A 34 -6.69 16.50 8.04
N LYS A 35 -7.66 16.12 8.88
CA LYS A 35 -8.59 14.99 8.67
C LYS A 35 -7.86 13.71 8.23
N PRO A 36 -6.97 13.15 9.06
CA PRO A 36 -6.08 12.06 8.66
C PRO A 36 -6.84 10.76 8.31
N TYR A 37 -8.07 10.62 8.80
CA TYR A 37 -9.01 9.52 8.52
C TYR A 37 -9.70 9.62 7.16
N LEU A 38 -9.75 10.80 6.53
CA LEU A 38 -10.45 10.98 5.26
C LEU A 38 -9.63 10.34 4.13
N PRO A 39 -10.22 9.52 3.24
CA PRO A 39 -9.51 9.02 2.07
C PRO A 39 -9.13 10.15 1.10
N ARG A 40 -7.94 10.07 0.51
CA ARG A 40 -7.40 11.01 -0.47
C ARG A 40 -7.44 10.36 -1.84
N ALA A 41 -8.23 10.95 -2.74
CA ALA A 41 -8.37 10.41 -4.08
C ALA A 41 -7.08 10.58 -4.89
N MET A 42 -6.46 11.75 -4.87
CA MET A 42 -5.45 12.13 -5.86
C MET A 42 -4.05 12.37 -5.30
N ALA A 43 -3.87 12.37 -3.98
CA ALA A 43 -2.58 12.64 -3.34
C ALA A 43 -2.36 11.66 -2.20
N ALA A 44 -1.09 11.36 -1.91
CA ALA A 44 -0.68 10.52 -0.79
C ALA A 44 0.10 11.38 0.24
N PRO A 45 -0.59 12.18 1.07
CA PRO A 45 0.07 13.01 2.07
C PRO A 45 0.43 12.21 3.32
N ASP A 46 1.54 12.56 3.95
CA ASP A 46 1.96 12.06 5.26
C ASP A 46 2.24 13.25 6.20
N VAL A 47 2.69 12.98 7.44
CA VAL A 47 2.97 14.06 8.41
C VAL A 47 4.16 14.95 8.04
N ASP A 48 5.02 14.52 7.14
CA ASP A 48 6.22 15.23 6.68
C ASP A 48 5.97 15.92 5.32
N ASN A 49 5.02 15.40 4.53
CA ASN A 49 4.60 15.88 3.21
C ASN A 49 3.07 16.03 3.16
N VAL A 50 2.53 17.05 3.81
CA VAL A 50 1.06 17.23 3.99
C VAL A 50 0.27 17.42 2.68
N ASN A 51 0.96 17.75 1.58
CA ASN A 51 0.38 17.87 0.24
C ASN A 51 0.72 16.68 -0.68
N GLY A 52 1.40 15.65 -0.15
CA GLY A 52 2.02 14.58 -0.92
C GLY A 52 3.28 15.04 -1.67
N THR A 53 3.71 14.24 -2.64
CA THR A 53 4.91 14.50 -3.44
C THR A 53 4.83 15.84 -4.18
N TRP A 54 5.80 16.72 -3.92
CA TRP A 54 5.87 18.04 -4.56
C TRP A 54 6.00 17.94 -6.08
N GLY A 55 5.23 18.75 -6.81
CA GLY A 55 5.25 18.79 -8.28
C GLY A 55 4.61 17.59 -8.98
N HIS A 56 4.11 16.60 -8.24
CA HIS A 56 3.48 15.42 -8.81
C HIS A 56 2.16 15.75 -9.52
N LYS A 57 1.98 15.21 -10.72
CA LYS A 57 0.77 15.42 -11.53
C LYS A 57 -0.14 14.19 -11.42
N HIS A 58 -1.19 14.31 -10.62
CA HIS A 58 -2.12 13.21 -10.37
C HIS A 58 -2.99 12.82 -11.59
N ARG A 59 -3.12 13.70 -12.60
CA ARG A 59 -3.92 13.47 -13.83
C ARG A 59 -5.36 12.99 -13.56
N ASN A 60 -5.98 13.47 -12.48
CA ASN A 60 -7.31 13.05 -12.00
C ASN A 60 -7.46 11.52 -11.75
N MET A 61 -6.35 10.80 -11.55
CA MET A 61 -6.36 9.38 -11.23
C MET A 61 -6.44 9.17 -9.71
N SER A 62 -7.03 8.05 -9.29
CA SER A 62 -6.91 7.61 -7.89
C SER A 62 -5.43 7.34 -7.54
N VAL A 63 -5.03 7.39 -6.26
CA VAL A 63 -3.63 7.13 -5.89
C VAL A 63 -3.19 5.73 -6.33
N LEU A 64 -4.06 4.71 -6.23
CA LEU A 64 -3.75 3.37 -6.72
C LEU A 64 -3.61 3.32 -8.25
N GLN A 65 -4.44 4.05 -8.99
CA GLN A 65 -4.28 4.20 -10.44
C GLN A 65 -2.96 4.88 -10.78
N GLN A 66 -2.56 5.92 -10.05
CA GLN A 66 -1.27 6.59 -10.23
C GLN A 66 -0.09 5.64 -9.98
N HIS A 67 -0.19 4.77 -8.96
CA HIS A 67 0.80 3.74 -8.69
C HIS A 67 0.94 2.77 -9.86
N ALA A 68 -0.17 2.25 -10.40
CA ALA A 68 -0.15 1.35 -11.55
C ALA A 68 0.32 2.05 -12.84
N ALA A 69 -0.08 3.30 -13.06
CA ALA A 69 0.25 4.10 -14.24
C ALA A 69 1.75 4.35 -14.43
N PHE A 70 2.59 4.11 -13.41
CA PHE A 70 4.04 4.06 -13.62
C PHE A 70 4.44 3.02 -14.68
N PHE A 71 3.73 1.89 -14.76
CA PHE A 71 4.05 0.79 -15.66
C PHE A 71 3.43 0.92 -17.05
N ASP A 72 2.44 1.80 -17.24
CA ASP A 72 1.81 2.10 -18.53
C ASP A 72 2.71 3.07 -19.31
N GLN A 73 3.53 2.53 -20.21
CA GLN A 73 4.61 3.28 -20.86
C GLN A 73 4.14 4.02 -22.11
N ASP A 74 3.05 3.58 -22.74
CA ASP A 74 2.47 4.24 -23.91
C ASP A 74 1.24 5.10 -23.58
N GLY A 75 0.69 4.97 -22.37
CA GLY A 75 -0.34 5.84 -21.83
C GLY A 75 -1.75 5.51 -22.30
N ASP A 76 -1.99 4.29 -22.76
CA ASP A 76 -3.31 3.85 -23.25
C ASP A 76 -4.25 3.36 -22.13
N GLY A 77 -3.74 3.26 -20.89
CA GLY A 77 -4.48 2.79 -19.72
C GLY A 77 -4.49 1.26 -19.53
N ILE A 78 -3.72 0.52 -20.33
CA ILE A 78 -3.61 -0.94 -20.30
C ILE A 78 -2.13 -1.32 -20.17
N ILE A 79 -1.79 -2.04 -19.11
CA ILE A 79 -0.42 -2.50 -18.89
C ILE A 79 -0.29 -3.92 -19.40
N TYR A 80 0.64 -4.15 -20.32
CA TYR A 80 1.00 -5.49 -20.77
C TYR A 80 2.30 -6.02 -20.14
N PRO A 81 2.55 -7.35 -20.16
CA PRO A 81 3.72 -7.94 -19.52
C PRO A 81 5.06 -7.31 -19.91
N TRP A 82 5.24 -6.90 -21.18
CA TRP A 82 6.47 -6.26 -21.63
C TRP A 82 6.70 -4.86 -21.06
N GLU A 83 5.63 -4.17 -20.65
CA GLU A 83 5.72 -2.86 -20.00
C GLU A 83 6.08 -3.00 -18.53
N THR A 84 5.42 -3.92 -17.82
CA THR A 84 5.80 -4.30 -16.45
C THR A 84 7.25 -4.76 -16.39
N LEU A 85 7.70 -5.60 -17.34
CA LEU A 85 9.09 -6.02 -17.42
C LEU A 85 10.05 -4.85 -17.58
N ARG A 86 9.73 -3.88 -18.45
CA ARG A 86 10.53 -2.65 -18.62
C ARG A 86 10.52 -1.79 -17.35
N GLY A 87 9.36 -1.58 -16.73
CA GLY A 87 9.21 -0.78 -15.52
C GLY A 87 9.94 -1.38 -14.32
N ILE A 88 9.82 -2.69 -14.09
CA ILE A 88 10.51 -3.40 -12.99
C ILE A 88 12.04 -3.34 -13.18
N ARG A 89 12.52 -3.39 -14.43
CA ARG A 89 13.93 -3.16 -14.72
C ARG A 89 14.34 -1.71 -14.49
N ALA A 90 13.49 -0.75 -14.84
CA ALA A 90 13.77 0.68 -14.68
C ALA A 90 13.90 1.09 -13.20
N ILE A 91 13.17 0.43 -12.29
CA ILE A 91 13.32 0.64 -10.84
C ILE A 91 14.51 -0.09 -10.22
N GLY A 92 15.27 -0.90 -10.99
CA GLY A 92 16.56 -1.45 -10.55
C GLY A 92 16.64 -2.96 -10.37
N PHE A 93 15.58 -3.73 -10.67
CA PHE A 93 15.66 -5.19 -10.63
C PHE A 93 16.41 -5.76 -11.84
N ASN A 94 17.18 -6.84 -11.61
CA ASN A 94 17.83 -7.58 -12.69
C ASN A 94 16.80 -8.33 -13.57
N LEU A 95 17.25 -8.84 -14.73
CA LEU A 95 16.36 -9.49 -15.70
C LEU A 95 15.57 -10.66 -15.12
N VAL A 96 16.23 -11.53 -14.36
CA VAL A 96 15.61 -12.75 -13.82
C VAL A 96 14.52 -12.39 -12.81
N ALA A 97 14.84 -11.50 -11.87
CA ALA A 97 13.86 -11.00 -10.91
C ALA A 97 12.70 -10.29 -11.63
N ALA A 98 12.99 -9.44 -12.62
CA ALA A 98 11.97 -8.72 -13.36
C ALA A 98 11.01 -9.64 -14.13
N LEU A 99 11.53 -10.71 -14.74
CA LEU A 99 10.70 -11.72 -15.41
C LEU A 99 9.77 -12.43 -14.42
N ILE A 100 10.29 -12.87 -13.27
CA ILE A 100 9.50 -13.55 -12.23
C ILE A 100 8.40 -12.62 -11.68
N ILE A 101 8.74 -11.38 -11.33
CA ILE A 101 7.79 -10.38 -10.82
C ILE A 101 6.70 -10.11 -11.86
N THR A 102 7.09 -9.92 -13.13
CA THR A 102 6.14 -9.68 -14.23
C THR A 102 5.14 -10.82 -14.36
N ILE A 103 5.61 -12.08 -14.35
CA ILE A 103 4.72 -13.24 -14.45
C ILE A 103 3.73 -13.25 -13.28
N ILE A 104 4.21 -13.06 -12.05
CA ILE A 104 3.36 -13.06 -10.86
C ILE A 104 2.29 -11.96 -10.98
N VAL A 105 2.68 -10.71 -11.25
CA VAL A 105 1.76 -9.57 -11.35
C VAL A 105 0.67 -9.80 -12.40
N HIS A 106 1.03 -10.27 -13.60
CA HIS A 106 0.07 -10.45 -14.68
C HIS A 106 -0.84 -11.67 -14.49
N VAL A 107 -0.32 -12.77 -13.92
CA VAL A 107 -1.13 -13.95 -13.59
C VAL A 107 -2.17 -13.62 -12.52
N THR A 108 -1.83 -12.78 -11.55
CA THR A 108 -2.73 -12.49 -10.42
C THR A 108 -3.68 -11.32 -10.66
N MET A 109 -3.29 -10.31 -11.45
CA MET A 109 -4.07 -9.08 -11.61
C MET A 109 -4.80 -8.98 -12.96
N SER A 110 -4.39 -9.73 -13.99
CA SER A 110 -4.98 -9.53 -15.31
C SER A 110 -6.48 -9.81 -15.31
N TYR A 111 -6.89 -11.02 -14.92
CA TYR A 111 -8.29 -11.42 -14.98
C TYR A 111 -9.20 -10.53 -14.13
N THR A 112 -8.74 -10.12 -12.94
CA THR A 112 -9.53 -9.29 -12.00
C THR A 112 -9.79 -7.87 -12.53
N THR A 113 -8.93 -7.39 -13.43
CA THR A 113 -9.06 -6.05 -14.04
C THR A 113 -9.70 -6.05 -15.42
N LEU A 114 -9.96 -7.21 -16.02
CA LEU A 114 -10.64 -7.29 -17.31
C LEU A 114 -12.07 -6.69 -17.26
N PRO A 115 -12.51 -6.02 -18.33
CA PRO A 115 -13.90 -5.58 -18.48
C PRO A 115 -14.83 -6.74 -18.91
N THR A 116 -14.28 -7.91 -19.21
CA THR A 116 -14.98 -9.08 -19.75
C THR A 116 -14.74 -10.32 -18.91
N TRP A 117 -15.67 -11.27 -18.98
CA TRP A 117 -15.55 -12.60 -18.34
C TRP A 117 -14.61 -13.56 -19.09
N ILE A 118 -14.24 -13.24 -20.33
CA ILE A 118 -13.35 -14.07 -21.14
C ILE A 118 -11.90 -13.67 -20.81
N PRO A 119 -11.04 -14.59 -20.32
CA PRO A 119 -9.64 -14.32 -20.10
C PRO A 119 -8.94 -13.93 -21.41
N SER A 120 -8.00 -13.00 -21.33
CA SER A 120 -7.15 -12.63 -22.46
C SER A 120 -5.83 -13.41 -22.41
N PRO A 121 -5.38 -14.03 -23.52
CA PRO A 121 -4.10 -14.74 -23.57
C PRO A 121 -2.88 -13.81 -23.45
N PHE A 122 -3.09 -12.50 -23.56
CA PHE A 122 -2.04 -11.49 -23.43
C PHE A 122 -1.89 -10.94 -22.01
N PHE A 123 -2.73 -11.39 -21.07
CA PHE A 123 -2.73 -10.99 -19.66
C PHE A 123 -2.66 -9.46 -19.41
N PRO A 124 -3.50 -8.62 -20.05
CA PRO A 124 -3.50 -7.18 -19.82
C PRO A 124 -3.97 -6.83 -18.40
N ILE A 125 -3.46 -5.73 -17.84
CA ILE A 125 -3.95 -5.12 -16.61
C ILE A 125 -4.59 -3.78 -16.97
N HIS A 126 -5.89 -3.63 -16.70
CA HIS A 126 -6.59 -2.37 -17.00
C HIS A 126 -6.52 -1.43 -15.80
N ILE A 127 -5.86 -0.28 -15.96
CA ILE A 127 -5.70 0.72 -14.88
C ILE A 127 -7.06 1.20 -14.36
N LEU A 128 -8.06 1.35 -15.24
CA LEU A 128 -9.40 1.75 -14.85
C LEU A 128 -10.00 0.84 -13.75
N ASN A 129 -9.70 -0.46 -13.81
CA ASN A 129 -10.25 -1.48 -12.92
C ASN A 129 -9.27 -1.93 -11.83
N ILE A 130 -8.12 -1.28 -11.67
CA ILE A 130 -7.04 -1.75 -10.78
C ILE A 130 -7.46 -1.89 -9.31
N HIS A 131 -8.45 -1.10 -8.87
CA HIS A 131 -9.02 -1.20 -7.53
C HIS A 131 -9.58 -2.60 -7.21
N LYS A 132 -9.98 -3.38 -8.23
CA LYS A 132 -10.45 -4.77 -8.09
C LYS A 132 -9.32 -5.78 -7.80
N ALA A 133 -8.06 -5.41 -8.05
CA ALA A 133 -6.91 -6.28 -7.86
C ALA A 133 -6.36 -6.26 -6.42
N LYS A 134 -6.97 -5.49 -5.51
CA LYS A 134 -6.64 -5.47 -4.08
C LYS A 134 -7.01 -6.80 -3.42
N HIS A 135 -6.27 -7.15 -2.38
CA HIS A 135 -6.56 -8.31 -1.52
C HIS A 135 -6.82 -7.87 -0.07
N GLY A 136 -7.44 -8.73 0.73
CA GLY A 136 -7.90 -8.39 2.09
C GLY A 136 -6.79 -8.17 3.11
N SER A 137 -5.64 -8.84 2.94
CA SER A 137 -4.53 -8.86 3.90
C SER A 137 -3.45 -7.80 3.61
N ASP A 138 -3.82 -6.74 2.89
CA ASP A 138 -2.94 -5.62 2.61
C ASP A 138 -2.75 -4.72 3.85
N SER A 139 -2.09 -3.57 3.69
CA SER A 139 -1.85 -2.62 4.79
C SER A 139 -3.06 -1.73 5.11
N GLY A 140 -4.11 -1.77 4.30
CA GLY A 140 -5.24 -0.84 4.35
C GLY A 140 -4.90 0.60 3.94
N THR A 141 -3.68 0.87 3.44
CA THR A 141 -3.27 2.23 3.00
C THR A 141 -4.03 2.69 1.77
N TYR A 142 -4.61 1.77 1.01
CA TYR A 142 -5.62 2.05 0.00
C TYR A 142 -6.97 1.50 0.45
N ASP A 143 -8.04 2.29 0.30
CA ASP A 143 -9.40 1.78 0.43
C ASP A 143 -9.83 0.97 -0.80
N THR A 144 -11.04 0.41 -0.76
CA THR A 144 -11.59 -0.46 -1.81
C THR A 144 -11.70 0.24 -3.17
N GLU A 145 -11.83 1.56 -3.21
CA GLU A 145 -11.87 2.37 -4.43
C GLU A 145 -10.48 2.82 -4.92
N GLY A 146 -9.41 2.46 -4.19
CA GLY A 146 -8.03 2.82 -4.52
C GLY A 146 -7.62 4.23 -4.09
N ARG A 147 -8.38 4.86 -3.17
CA ARG A 147 -8.01 6.12 -2.53
C ARG A 147 -7.04 5.83 -1.38
N TYR A 148 -6.11 6.73 -1.15
CA TYR A 148 -5.12 6.59 -0.08
C TYR A 148 -5.70 7.00 1.28
N ILE A 149 -5.48 6.22 2.34
CA ILE A 149 -5.88 6.52 3.72
C ILE A 149 -4.63 6.91 4.55
N PRO A 150 -4.40 8.21 4.80
CA PRO A 150 -3.17 8.66 5.45
C PRO A 150 -2.96 8.10 6.85
N VAL A 151 -4.01 8.06 7.68
CA VAL A 151 -3.93 7.52 9.05
C VAL A 151 -3.49 6.05 9.08
N ASN A 152 -3.77 5.27 8.02
CA ASN A 152 -3.38 3.87 7.98
C ASN A 152 -1.87 3.71 7.75
N LEU A 153 -1.25 4.58 6.94
CA LEU A 153 0.20 4.59 6.78
C LEU A 153 0.89 5.00 8.09
N GLU A 154 0.42 6.07 8.71
CA GLU A 154 0.99 6.56 9.98
C GLU A 154 0.85 5.53 11.11
N ASN A 155 -0.30 4.87 11.20
CA ASN A 155 -0.51 3.81 12.17
C ASN A 155 0.32 2.56 11.87
N LEU A 156 0.64 2.27 10.60
CA LEU A 156 1.51 1.14 10.25
C LEU A 156 2.89 1.31 10.88
N PHE A 157 3.51 2.49 10.74
CA PHE A 157 4.80 2.76 11.37
C PHE A 157 4.69 2.81 12.90
N SER A 158 3.67 3.47 13.45
CA SER A 158 3.45 3.51 14.91
C SER A 158 3.27 2.11 15.54
N LYS A 159 2.65 1.17 14.83
CA LYS A 159 2.39 -0.19 15.31
C LYS A 159 3.59 -1.11 15.21
N TYR A 160 4.45 -0.93 14.21
CA TYR A 160 5.43 -1.94 13.82
C TYR A 160 6.88 -1.44 13.78
N ALA A 161 7.16 -0.14 13.63
CA ALA A 161 8.52 0.43 13.66
C ALA A 161 9.00 0.65 15.10
N CYS A 162 9.11 -0.45 15.86
CA CYS A 162 9.40 -0.43 17.29
C CYS A 162 10.90 -0.31 17.59
N THR A 163 11.76 -0.69 16.64
CA THR A 163 13.22 -0.66 16.78
C THR A 163 13.77 0.73 16.55
N MET A 164 13.28 1.43 15.53
CA MET A 164 13.65 2.82 15.21
C MET A 164 12.41 3.54 14.70
N PRO A 165 12.05 4.71 15.24
CA PRO A 165 10.88 5.46 14.78
C PRO A 165 10.91 5.70 13.27
N ASP A 166 9.75 5.55 12.62
CA ASP A 166 9.53 5.73 11.18
C ASP A 166 10.42 4.84 10.27
N LYS A 167 10.95 3.75 10.82
CA LYS A 167 11.84 2.83 10.10
C LYS A 167 11.55 1.36 10.43
N LEU A 168 11.19 0.59 9.42
CA LEU A 168 10.88 -0.83 9.56
C LEU A 168 12.11 -1.68 9.28
N SER A 169 12.46 -2.55 10.22
CA SER A 169 13.38 -3.67 9.99
C SER A 169 12.68 -4.82 9.25
N TRP A 170 13.46 -5.76 8.70
CA TRP A 170 12.92 -6.98 8.07
C TRP A 170 11.98 -7.77 9.00
N LYS A 171 12.37 -7.90 10.27
CA LYS A 171 11.58 -8.65 11.27
C LYS A 171 10.24 -7.97 11.53
N GLU A 172 10.22 -6.65 11.55
CA GLU A 172 9.00 -5.86 11.75
C GLU A 172 8.08 -5.92 10.54
N ILE A 173 8.62 -5.91 9.32
CA ILE A 173 7.83 -6.17 8.10
C ILE A 173 7.23 -7.58 8.12
N TRP A 174 8.01 -8.58 8.51
CA TRP A 174 7.49 -9.94 8.64
C TRP A 174 6.35 -10.01 9.66
N HIS A 175 6.54 -9.42 10.84
CA HIS A 175 5.50 -9.36 11.88
C HIS A 175 4.26 -8.59 11.43
N MET A 176 4.42 -7.46 10.75
CA MET A 176 3.32 -6.67 10.19
C MET A 176 2.50 -7.47 9.17
N THR A 177 3.15 -8.12 8.21
CA THR A 177 2.46 -8.91 7.18
C THR A 177 1.76 -10.15 7.75
N GLU A 178 2.28 -10.74 8.83
CA GLU A 178 1.57 -11.78 9.60
C GLU A 178 0.36 -11.20 10.34
N ALA A 179 0.50 -10.02 10.93
CA ALA A 179 -0.51 -9.38 11.75
C ALA A 179 -1.71 -8.83 10.93
N ASN A 180 -1.49 -8.48 9.67
CA ASN A 180 -2.53 -7.94 8.78
C ASN A 180 -3.35 -9.03 8.06
N ARG A 181 -3.12 -10.31 8.34
CA ARG A 181 -3.82 -11.41 7.68
C ARG A 181 -5.32 -11.41 7.99
N ASN A 182 -6.13 -11.37 6.94
CA ASN A 182 -7.55 -11.69 7.05
C ASN A 182 -7.77 -13.20 6.97
N ALA A 183 -8.71 -13.72 7.75
CA ALA A 183 -9.08 -15.12 7.69
C ALA A 183 -9.48 -15.51 6.25
N PHE A 184 -9.00 -16.67 5.80
CA PHE A 184 -9.26 -17.24 4.47
C PHE A 184 -8.71 -16.47 3.25
N ASP A 185 -7.99 -15.37 3.45
CA ASP A 185 -7.31 -14.65 2.37
C ASP A 185 -5.89 -15.21 2.11
N PHE A 186 -5.80 -16.51 1.84
CA PHE A 186 -4.51 -17.20 1.62
C PHE A 186 -3.68 -16.57 0.50
N TYR A 187 -4.35 -16.06 -0.53
CA TYR A 187 -3.75 -15.30 -1.61
C TYR A 187 -3.09 -14.02 -1.08
N GLY A 188 -3.84 -13.18 -0.35
CA GLY A 188 -3.30 -11.95 0.23
C GLY A 188 -2.20 -12.19 1.26
N TRP A 189 -2.18 -13.33 1.96
CA TRP A 189 -1.09 -13.66 2.88
C TRP A 189 0.26 -13.78 2.18
N VAL A 190 0.25 -14.38 0.99
CA VAL A 190 1.46 -14.59 0.19
C VAL A 190 1.84 -13.30 -0.53
N VAL A 191 0.87 -12.63 -1.16
CA VAL A 191 1.12 -11.41 -1.92
C VAL A 191 1.58 -10.26 -1.02
N SER A 192 0.98 -10.07 0.16
CA SER A 192 1.42 -9.05 1.13
C SER A 192 2.90 -9.23 1.52
N LYS A 193 3.36 -10.47 1.75
CA LYS A 193 4.79 -10.74 2.02
C LYS A 193 5.67 -10.46 0.82
N PHE A 194 5.20 -10.80 -0.38
CA PHE A 194 5.93 -10.56 -1.61
C PHE A 194 6.09 -9.07 -1.89
N GLU A 195 5.00 -8.28 -1.82
CA GLU A 195 4.99 -6.83 -2.03
C GLU A 195 5.94 -6.10 -1.07
N TRP A 196 5.75 -6.31 0.23
CA TRP A 196 6.59 -5.67 1.25
C TRP A 196 8.03 -6.21 1.22
N GLY A 197 8.22 -7.47 0.85
CA GLY A 197 9.53 -8.07 0.65
C GLY A 197 10.30 -7.39 -0.46
N LEU A 198 9.68 -7.24 -1.64
CA LEU A 198 10.25 -6.53 -2.78
C LEU A 198 10.58 -5.08 -2.43
N LEU A 199 9.65 -4.37 -1.79
CA LEU A 199 9.87 -2.98 -1.36
C LEU A 199 11.06 -2.87 -0.41
N PHE A 200 11.17 -3.77 0.59
CA PHE A 200 12.30 -3.78 1.52
C PHE A 200 13.63 -4.04 0.80
N PHE A 201 13.69 -5.03 -0.08
CA PHE A 201 14.94 -5.31 -0.81
C PHE A 201 15.35 -4.16 -1.72
N LEU A 202 14.38 -3.44 -2.27
CA LEU A 202 14.63 -2.31 -3.17
C LEU A 202 15.04 -1.04 -2.41
N ALA A 203 14.36 -0.71 -1.31
CA ALA A 203 14.38 0.63 -0.73
C ALA A 203 14.96 0.71 0.70
N ARG A 204 15.42 -0.40 1.28
CA ARG A 204 16.12 -0.35 2.58
C ARG A 204 17.43 0.43 2.49
N ASP A 205 17.77 1.10 3.58
CA ASP A 205 19.06 1.75 3.76
C ASP A 205 20.19 0.73 4.04
N GLU A 206 21.43 1.22 4.07
CA GLU A 206 22.63 0.41 4.34
C GLU A 206 22.61 -0.25 5.73
N LYS A 207 21.83 0.31 6.67
CA LYS A 207 21.65 -0.22 8.03
C LYS A 207 20.55 -1.28 8.10
N GLY A 208 19.87 -1.58 6.98
CA GLY A 208 18.85 -2.61 6.91
C GLY A 208 17.46 -2.14 7.34
N PHE A 209 17.17 -0.84 7.22
CA PHE A 209 15.86 -0.27 7.55
C PHE A 209 15.17 0.29 6.31
N LEU A 210 13.88 -0.03 6.15
CA LEU A 210 12.99 0.65 5.21
C LEU A 210 12.40 1.87 5.90
N SER A 211 12.75 3.06 5.41
CA SER A 211 12.19 4.31 5.94
C SER A 211 10.78 4.54 5.40
N LYS A 212 9.98 5.28 6.16
CA LYS A 212 8.69 5.80 5.72
C LYS A 212 8.80 6.61 4.44
#